data_AF-A0A7Y0LVS1-F1
#
_entry.id   AF-A0A7Y0LVS1-F1
#
_cell.length_a   1.000
_cell.length_b   1.000
_cell.length_c   1.000
_cell.angle_alpha   90.00
_cell.angle_beta   90.00
_cell.angle_gamma   90.00
#
_symmetry.space_group_name_H-M   'P 1'
#
loop_
_entity.id
_entity.type
_entity.pdbx_description
1 polymer ?
#
loop_
_entity_poly.entity_id
_entity_poly.type
_entity_poly.pdbx_seq_one_letter_code
_entity_poly.pdbx_strand_id
1 'polypeptide(L)'
;MPTTTRPGPTETSPALPVVVIGAGPVGLAAAAHLRDRGLPFVVLEAGTQVGASVREWAHIRTFTPWQHLVDPTAEKLLAPTGWTRPTTPVPPTGGQLAEQYLEPLGALLADDVRLRHRVVALTRDGLDKSRTVGRAERPFLVRVSDDAGRTRDLPARAVIDATGTWERRNPLGAGGLPARGEEDAAEFLVGPLPDVLGRDRSRFAGKRTLVVGGGHSAANTLLSLGLLAREVPGTQVVWAIRGTDPARVYGGGPADELPARGRLGTDLRGLVGSGAVELVTGFATTAIEVTGDTVAVVGTTAAGERRIEGLHQVAAATGFRPDLSILSEVRLDLDPGLEAPRRLAPLIDPAFHSCGTVPPHGHRDLAQPDDGFYVVGMKSYGRAPTFLITTGNEQVRSVVAALAGDLAAADEVQLVLPETGVCSVDATGTDTGGTGTGGTGTGGTGTGGTGGAAGCCGAKTGLDGLTVPAEAHQARPAGTPARGFATGLPGGGRLAELAVTEVGASGNGVGSGAASGCCSG
;
A
#
# COMPACT_ATOMS: atom_id res chain seq x y z
N MET A 1 -29.34 11.32 61.61
CA MET A 1 -28.46 11.22 60.43
C MET A 1 -29.31 11.38 59.19
N PRO A 2 -29.15 12.44 58.39
CA PRO A 2 -29.95 12.60 57.18
C PRO A 2 -29.34 11.75 56.06
N THR A 3 -30.16 10.87 55.51
CA THR A 3 -29.88 10.03 54.35
C THR A 3 -29.62 10.93 53.15
N THR A 4 -28.38 10.95 52.64
CA THR A 4 -28.03 11.67 51.41
C THR A 4 -28.49 10.83 50.23
N THR A 5 -29.60 11.22 49.62
CA THR A 5 -30.08 10.67 48.36
C THR A 5 -29.05 10.97 47.27
N ARG A 6 -28.42 9.93 46.72
CA ARG A 6 -27.54 10.03 45.55
C ARG A 6 -28.38 10.52 44.37
N PRO A 7 -28.01 11.60 43.66
CA PRO A 7 -28.71 11.99 42.45
C PRO A 7 -28.64 10.84 41.43
N GLY A 8 -29.77 10.58 40.77
CA GLY A 8 -29.86 9.58 39.69
C GLY A 8 -28.96 9.94 38.51
N PRO A 9 -28.72 8.99 37.58
CA PRO A 9 -27.91 9.26 36.40
C PRO A 9 -28.71 10.16 35.47
N THR A 10 -28.48 11.46 35.55
CA THR A 10 -29.01 12.44 34.61
C THR A 10 -27.89 13.39 34.21
N GLU A 11 -26.94 12.84 33.47
CA GLU A 11 -26.06 13.54 32.54
C GLU A 11 -25.59 12.45 31.58
N THR A 12 -26.10 12.43 30.35
CA THR A 12 -25.54 11.62 29.27
C THR A 12 -24.10 12.10 29.07
N SER A 13 -23.13 11.40 29.64
CA SER A 13 -21.73 11.59 29.28
C SER A 13 -21.64 11.64 27.76
N PRO A 14 -21.01 12.66 27.16
CA PRO A 14 -20.90 12.73 25.72
C PRO A 14 -20.29 11.42 25.22
N ALA A 15 -20.92 10.81 24.21
CA ALA A 15 -20.44 9.56 23.65
C ALA A 15 -18.98 9.76 23.22
N LEU A 16 -18.06 8.97 23.80
CA LEU A 16 -16.64 9.08 23.50
C LEU A 16 -16.41 8.88 21.98
N PRO A 17 -15.48 9.63 21.37
CA PRO A 17 -15.28 9.58 19.92
C PRO A 17 -14.58 8.29 19.47
N VAL A 18 -14.68 8.00 18.18
CA VAL A 18 -13.73 7.13 17.48
C VAL A 18 -12.49 7.96 17.15
N VAL A 19 -11.30 7.48 17.51
CA VAL A 19 -10.04 8.13 17.11
C VAL A 19 -9.50 7.44 15.86
N VAL A 20 -9.29 8.21 14.78
CA VAL A 20 -8.59 7.75 13.59
C VAL A 20 -7.15 8.27 13.63
N ILE A 21 -6.17 7.38 13.53
CA ILE A 21 -4.74 7.75 13.56
C ILE A 21 -4.20 7.76 12.13
N GLY A 22 -3.86 8.95 11.64
CA GLY A 22 -3.38 9.21 10.29
C GLY A 22 -4.46 9.79 9.36
N ALA A 23 -4.15 10.89 8.68
CA ALA A 23 -4.97 11.54 7.66
C ALA A 23 -4.44 11.28 6.24
N GLY A 24 -4.00 10.05 5.98
CA GLY A 24 -3.76 9.53 4.63
C GLY A 24 -5.06 9.12 3.93
N PRO A 25 -4.99 8.53 2.71
CA PRO A 25 -6.17 8.13 1.94
C PRO A 25 -7.18 7.29 2.74
N VAL A 26 -6.70 6.25 3.40
CA VAL A 26 -7.55 5.30 4.16
C VAL A 26 -8.12 5.93 5.43
N GLY A 27 -7.32 6.76 6.14
CA GLY A 27 -7.78 7.44 7.35
C GLY A 27 -8.84 8.50 7.07
N LEU A 28 -8.68 9.27 5.99
CA LEU A 28 -9.70 10.22 5.54
C LEU A 28 -10.97 9.52 5.01
N ALA A 29 -10.83 8.39 4.33
CA ALA A 29 -11.99 7.57 3.97
C ALA A 29 -12.73 7.07 5.22
N ALA A 30 -12.02 6.59 6.25
CA ALA A 30 -12.65 6.21 7.52
C ALA A 30 -13.41 7.39 8.16
N ALA A 31 -12.83 8.58 8.16
CA ALA A 31 -13.48 9.79 8.64
C ALA A 31 -14.74 10.17 7.82
N ALA A 32 -14.71 10.00 6.50
CA ALA A 32 -15.88 10.18 5.65
C ALA A 32 -17.02 9.21 6.02
N HIS A 33 -16.73 7.92 6.20
CA HIS A 33 -17.70 6.92 6.64
C HIS A 33 -18.25 7.23 8.05
N LEU A 34 -17.40 7.67 8.98
CA LEU A 34 -17.82 8.06 10.34
C LEU A 34 -18.78 9.26 10.30
N ARG A 35 -18.47 10.27 9.47
CA ARG A 35 -19.31 11.45 9.27
C ARG A 35 -20.65 11.10 8.61
N ASP A 36 -20.64 10.26 7.57
CA ASP A 36 -21.88 9.84 6.88
C ASP A 36 -22.83 9.08 7.82
N ARG A 37 -22.28 8.34 8.79
CA ARG A 37 -23.05 7.62 9.82
C ARG A 37 -23.33 8.43 11.09
N GLY A 38 -22.90 9.70 11.16
CA GLY A 38 -23.12 10.56 12.32
C GLY A 38 -22.44 10.10 13.61
N LEU A 39 -21.34 9.34 13.52
CA LEU A 39 -20.56 8.93 14.69
C LEU A 39 -19.59 10.06 15.10
N PRO A 40 -19.42 10.37 16.40
CA PRO A 40 -18.41 11.34 16.83
C PRO A 40 -17.00 10.78 16.60
N PHE A 41 -16.11 11.57 16.00
CA PHE A 41 -14.74 11.15 15.74
C PHE A 41 -13.73 12.30 15.84
N VAL A 42 -12.45 11.94 15.85
CA VAL A 42 -11.33 12.86 15.65
C VAL A 42 -10.24 12.15 14.86
N VAL A 43 -9.67 12.82 13.86
CA VAL A 43 -8.51 12.36 13.11
C VAL A 43 -7.26 13.04 13.67
N LEU A 44 -6.24 12.26 14.00
CA LEU A 44 -4.96 12.75 14.49
C LEU A 44 -3.89 12.51 13.42
N GLU A 45 -3.28 13.58 12.92
CA GLU A 45 -2.25 13.54 11.88
C GLU A 45 -0.96 14.15 12.40
N ALA A 46 0.15 13.43 12.26
CA ALA A 46 1.45 13.90 12.73
C ALA A 46 2.04 15.00 11.82
N GLY A 47 1.74 14.95 10.53
CA GLY A 47 2.18 15.90 9.52
C GLY A 47 1.50 17.27 9.62
N THR A 48 2.04 18.21 8.85
CA THR A 48 1.54 19.59 8.78
C THR A 48 0.33 19.75 7.87
N GLN A 49 -0.01 18.72 7.09
CA GLN A 49 -1.10 18.68 6.11
C GLN A 49 -1.62 17.24 6.00
N VAL A 50 -2.85 17.10 5.49
CA VAL A 50 -3.39 15.78 5.13
C VAL A 50 -2.60 15.16 3.97
N GLY A 51 -2.54 13.83 3.95
CA GLY A 51 -1.78 13.09 2.95
C GLY A 51 -0.27 13.32 3.03
N ALA A 52 0.29 13.65 4.21
CA ALA A 52 1.71 13.98 4.37
C ALA A 52 2.65 12.95 3.71
N SER A 53 2.46 11.65 3.98
CA SER A 53 3.26 10.60 3.35
C SER A 53 3.08 10.54 1.83
N VAL A 54 1.88 10.81 1.31
CA VAL A 54 1.60 10.87 -0.14
C VAL A 54 2.40 11.98 -0.81
N ARG A 55 2.52 13.11 -0.13
CA ARG A 55 3.26 14.29 -0.61
C ARG A 55 4.77 14.05 -0.68
N GLU A 56 5.33 13.17 0.15
CA GLU A 56 6.75 12.80 0.05
C GLU A 56 7.10 12.11 -1.28
N TRP A 57 6.17 11.36 -1.85
CA TRP A 57 6.28 10.76 -3.17
C TRP A 57 5.42 11.46 -4.22
N ALA A 58 5.18 12.77 -4.07
CA ALA A 58 4.29 13.53 -4.95
C ALA A 58 4.61 13.41 -6.46
N HIS A 59 5.87 13.23 -6.81
CA HIS A 59 6.36 13.09 -8.18
C HIS A 59 6.07 11.71 -8.80
N ILE A 60 5.72 10.70 -7.99
CA ILE A 60 5.46 9.33 -8.45
C ILE A 60 4.06 9.22 -9.02
N ARG A 61 3.95 8.69 -10.24
CA ARG A 61 2.68 8.35 -10.89
C ARG A 61 2.16 7.01 -10.37
N THR A 62 0.87 6.96 -10.03
CA THR A 62 0.21 5.70 -9.67
C THR A 62 -0.02 4.85 -10.93
N PHE A 63 -0.18 3.54 -10.73
CA PHE A 63 -0.69 2.64 -11.78
C PHE A 63 -2.22 2.51 -11.73
N THR A 64 -2.86 3.22 -10.79
CA THR A 64 -4.27 3.07 -10.40
C THR A 64 -5.04 4.33 -10.76
N PRO A 65 -6.06 4.24 -11.62
CA PRO A 65 -6.89 5.38 -11.99
C PRO A 65 -7.73 5.95 -10.85
N TRP A 66 -8.24 7.17 -11.06
CA TRP A 66 -9.05 7.90 -10.09
C TRP A 66 -10.24 7.09 -9.55
N GLN A 67 -10.93 6.33 -10.40
CA GLN A 67 -12.12 5.56 -10.00
C GLN A 67 -11.85 4.48 -8.94
N HIS A 68 -10.60 4.04 -8.81
CA HIS A 68 -10.17 3.06 -7.81
C HIS A 68 -9.46 3.72 -6.62
N LEU A 69 -9.10 5.00 -6.70
CA LEU A 69 -8.46 5.75 -5.62
C LEU A 69 -9.46 6.48 -4.73
N VAL A 70 -10.55 6.98 -5.32
CA VAL A 70 -11.57 7.77 -4.62
C VAL A 70 -12.55 6.86 -3.90
N ASP A 71 -12.77 7.09 -2.61
CA ASP A 71 -13.79 6.38 -1.84
C ASP A 71 -15.20 6.91 -2.22
N PRO A 72 -16.19 6.03 -2.47
CA PRO A 72 -17.53 6.47 -2.87
C PRO A 72 -18.25 7.34 -1.82
N THR A 73 -18.01 7.12 -0.54
CA THR A 73 -18.61 7.93 0.54
C THR A 73 -17.92 9.28 0.64
N ALA A 74 -16.59 9.31 0.48
CA ALA A 74 -15.87 10.57 0.37
C ALA A 74 -16.34 11.40 -0.84
N GLU A 75 -16.53 10.78 -2.01
CA GLU A 75 -17.10 11.44 -3.20
C GLU A 75 -18.51 11.98 -2.93
N LYS A 76 -19.38 11.18 -2.30
CA LYS A 76 -20.73 11.62 -1.89
C LYS A 76 -20.68 12.87 -1.00
N LEU A 77 -19.76 12.93 -0.04
CA LEU A 77 -19.60 14.06 0.87
C LEU A 77 -19.00 15.30 0.17
N LEU A 78 -18.14 15.10 -0.83
CA LEU A 78 -17.50 16.15 -1.60
C LEU A 78 -18.42 16.77 -2.67
N ALA A 79 -19.35 16.01 -3.24
CA ALA A 79 -20.22 16.47 -4.32
C ALA A 79 -20.96 17.81 -4.03
N PRO A 80 -21.51 18.07 -2.82
CA PRO A 80 -22.16 19.34 -2.50
C PRO A 80 -21.22 20.57 -2.53
N THR A 81 -19.90 20.38 -2.45
CA THR A 81 -18.93 21.48 -2.54
C THR A 81 -18.60 21.85 -4.00
N GLY A 82 -19.25 21.23 -4.97
CA GLY A 82 -18.93 21.35 -6.39
C GLY A 82 -17.70 20.55 -6.83
N TRP A 83 -17.14 19.72 -5.94
CA TRP A 83 -16.03 18.84 -6.29
C TRP A 83 -16.49 17.75 -7.26
N THR A 84 -15.71 17.52 -8.30
CA THR A 84 -15.94 16.46 -9.29
C THR A 84 -14.69 15.60 -9.39
N ARG A 85 -14.87 14.28 -9.37
CA ARG A 85 -13.78 13.34 -9.60
C ARG A 85 -13.09 13.64 -10.94
N PRO A 86 -11.75 13.76 -10.96
CA PRO A 86 -11.04 13.90 -12.22
C PRO A 86 -11.25 12.67 -13.12
N THR A 87 -11.57 12.91 -14.38
CA THR A 87 -11.84 11.87 -15.40
C THR A 87 -10.70 11.74 -16.41
N THR A 88 -9.50 12.20 -16.05
CA THR A 88 -8.35 12.18 -16.95
C THR A 88 -8.00 10.75 -17.32
N PRO A 89 -7.65 10.47 -18.59
CA PRO A 89 -7.27 9.14 -19.03
C PRO A 89 -5.84 8.78 -18.57
N VAL A 90 -5.27 9.50 -17.61
CA VAL A 90 -3.93 9.24 -17.05
C VAL A 90 -4.09 9.16 -15.55
N PRO A 91 -3.60 8.10 -14.88
CA PRO A 91 -3.65 8.03 -13.42
C PRO A 91 -2.89 9.19 -12.77
N PRO A 92 -3.31 9.61 -11.58
CA PRO A 92 -2.68 10.74 -10.91
C PRO A 92 -1.26 10.42 -10.44
N THR A 93 -0.48 11.48 -10.28
CA THR A 93 0.69 11.46 -9.40
C THR A 93 0.27 11.53 -7.93
N GLY A 94 1.17 11.21 -7.00
CA GLY A 94 0.94 11.44 -5.58
C GLY A 94 0.55 12.89 -5.27
N GLY A 95 1.16 13.86 -5.95
CA GLY A 95 0.84 15.28 -5.80
C GLY A 95 -0.59 15.58 -6.25
N GLN A 96 -0.97 15.09 -7.43
CA GLN A 96 -2.35 15.23 -7.93
C GLN A 96 -3.36 14.55 -7.00
N LEU A 97 -3.08 13.35 -6.49
CA LEU A 97 -3.93 12.68 -5.50
C LEU A 97 -4.10 13.51 -4.23
N ALA A 98 -3.01 14.06 -3.71
CA ALA A 98 -3.04 14.89 -2.51
C ALA A 98 -3.83 16.19 -2.73
N GLU A 99 -3.52 16.94 -3.78
CA GLU A 99 -4.08 18.27 -4.07
C GLU A 99 -5.53 18.20 -4.55
N GLN A 100 -5.87 17.25 -5.41
CA GLN A 100 -7.18 17.21 -6.08
C GLN A 100 -8.21 16.36 -5.34
N TYR A 101 -7.82 15.55 -4.35
CA TYR A 101 -8.75 14.69 -3.59
C TYR A 101 -8.56 14.77 -2.08
N LEU A 102 -7.36 14.48 -1.56
CA LEU A 102 -7.16 14.39 -0.10
C LEU A 102 -7.30 15.75 0.58
N GLU A 103 -6.78 16.81 -0.03
CA GLU A 103 -6.85 18.17 0.49
C GLU A 103 -8.29 18.73 0.52
N PRO A 104 -9.09 18.64 -0.56
CA PRO A 104 -10.52 18.96 -0.52
C PRO A 104 -11.28 18.19 0.56
N LEU A 105 -11.01 16.89 0.70
CA LEU A 105 -11.65 16.06 1.71
C LEU A 105 -11.23 16.47 3.13
N GLY A 106 -9.94 16.76 3.33
CA GLY A 106 -9.42 17.28 4.59
C GLY A 106 -10.01 18.63 4.97
N ALA A 107 -10.23 19.52 3.99
CA ALA A 107 -10.87 20.81 4.21
C ALA A 107 -12.34 20.67 4.62
N LEU A 108 -13.07 19.73 4.01
CA LEU A 108 -14.45 19.42 4.40
C LEU A 108 -14.56 18.87 5.83
N LEU A 109 -13.51 18.20 6.31
CA LEU A 109 -13.40 17.55 7.62
C LEU A 109 -12.55 18.36 8.62
N ALA A 110 -12.27 19.64 8.35
CA ALA A 110 -11.26 20.41 9.08
C ALA A 110 -11.52 20.52 10.59
N ASP A 111 -12.79 20.58 11.02
CA ASP A 111 -13.16 20.63 12.44
C ASP A 111 -12.80 19.35 13.19
N ASP A 112 -12.74 18.22 12.49
CA ASP A 112 -12.49 16.90 13.05
C ASP A 112 -11.02 16.44 12.86
N VAL A 113 -10.24 17.12 12.02
CA VAL A 113 -8.85 16.77 11.70
C VAL A 113 -7.86 17.65 12.46
N ARG A 114 -7.05 17.03 13.32
CA ARG A 114 -5.99 17.69 14.08
C ARG A 114 -4.63 17.36 13.49
N LEU A 115 -4.10 18.30 12.71
CA LEU A 115 -2.75 18.26 12.14
C LEU A 115 -1.69 18.54 13.22
N ARG A 116 -0.44 18.12 13.01
CA ARG A 116 0.69 18.24 13.97
C ARG A 116 0.40 17.62 15.35
N HIS A 117 -0.34 16.52 15.35
CA HIS A 117 -0.68 15.74 16.54
C HIS A 117 -0.24 14.29 16.36
N ARG A 118 0.96 13.97 16.86
CA ARG A 118 1.52 12.62 16.78
C ARG A 118 0.99 11.76 17.92
N VAL A 119 0.35 10.64 17.61
CA VAL A 119 0.06 9.61 18.62
C VAL A 119 1.35 8.91 18.99
N VAL A 120 1.64 8.82 20.29
CA VAL A 120 2.88 8.23 20.82
C VAL A 120 2.64 6.99 21.67
N ALA A 121 1.43 6.78 22.19
CA ALA A 121 1.04 5.57 22.89
C ALA A 121 -0.47 5.34 22.88
N LEU A 122 -0.88 4.09 22.98
CA LEU A 122 -2.26 3.65 23.08
C LEU A 122 -2.41 2.59 24.16
N THR A 123 -3.42 2.72 25.02
CA THR A 123 -3.74 1.74 26.07
C THR A 123 -5.23 1.69 26.37
N ARG A 124 -5.67 0.75 27.20
CA ARG A 124 -6.98 0.80 27.88
C ARG A 124 -6.85 1.66 29.13
N ASP A 125 -7.79 2.56 29.34
CA ASP A 125 -7.76 3.51 30.45
C ASP A 125 -7.56 2.78 31.80
N GLY A 126 -6.52 3.20 32.54
CA GLY A 126 -6.14 2.64 33.84
C GLY A 126 -5.75 1.16 33.87
N LEU A 127 -5.51 0.51 32.72
CA LEU A 127 -5.18 -0.91 32.64
C LEU A 127 -3.99 -1.18 31.70
N ASP A 128 -2.91 -1.71 32.25
CA ASP A 128 -1.82 -2.29 31.46
C ASP A 128 -2.29 -3.52 30.67
N LYS A 129 -1.52 -3.92 29.66
CA LYS A 129 -1.81 -5.06 28.75
C LYS A 129 -2.10 -6.38 29.47
N SER A 130 -1.49 -6.62 30.63
CA SER A 130 -1.55 -7.90 31.33
C SER A 130 -2.90 -8.11 32.04
N ARG A 131 -3.60 -7.04 32.41
CA ARG A 131 -4.88 -7.10 33.14
C ARG A 131 -6.05 -7.45 32.22
N THR A 132 -6.80 -8.51 32.58
CA THR A 132 -7.96 -8.98 31.80
C THR A 132 -9.30 -8.54 32.38
N VAL A 133 -9.49 -8.63 33.69
CA VAL A 133 -10.78 -8.34 34.33
C VAL A 133 -11.15 -6.87 34.14
N GLY A 134 -12.33 -6.61 33.57
CA GLY A 134 -12.83 -5.26 33.33
C GLY A 134 -12.18 -4.52 32.16
N ARG A 135 -11.37 -5.20 31.32
CA ARG A 135 -10.62 -4.54 30.22
C ARG A 135 -11.52 -4.11 29.07
N ALA A 136 -12.49 -4.93 28.68
CA ALA A 136 -13.35 -4.69 27.53
C ALA A 136 -14.26 -3.46 27.75
N GLU A 137 -14.57 -3.16 29.00
CA GLU A 137 -15.47 -2.08 29.42
C GLU A 137 -14.75 -0.73 29.54
N ARG A 138 -13.40 -0.70 29.51
CA ARG A 138 -12.64 0.55 29.61
C ARG A 138 -12.44 1.18 28.23
N PRO A 139 -12.59 2.51 28.12
CA PRO A 139 -12.26 3.20 26.88
C PRO A 139 -10.76 3.08 26.58
N PHE A 140 -10.40 3.32 25.33
CA PHE A 140 -9.02 3.56 24.97
C PHE A 140 -8.58 4.93 25.50
N LEU A 141 -7.30 5.03 25.84
CA LEU A 141 -6.61 6.27 26.16
C LEU A 141 -5.50 6.44 25.13
N VAL A 142 -5.66 7.45 24.27
CA VAL A 142 -4.74 7.78 23.18
C VAL A 142 -3.84 8.92 23.63
N ARG A 143 -2.54 8.66 23.78
CA ARG A 143 -1.56 9.68 24.15
C ARG A 143 -1.02 10.37 22.91
N VAL A 144 -1.13 11.69 22.90
CA VAL A 144 -0.81 12.54 21.75
C VAL A 144 0.20 13.60 22.15
N SER A 145 1.25 13.78 21.35
CA SER A 145 2.17 14.91 21.42
C SER A 145 1.84 15.91 20.33
N ASP A 146 1.77 17.19 20.69
CA ASP A 146 1.69 18.29 19.71
C ASP A 146 3.08 18.74 19.23
N ASP A 147 3.12 19.73 18.33
CA ASP A 147 4.35 20.33 17.79
C ASP A 147 5.18 21.10 18.82
N ALA A 148 4.58 21.51 19.93
CA ALA A 148 5.25 22.12 21.07
C ALA A 148 5.81 21.06 22.06
N GLY A 149 5.66 19.77 21.77
CA GLY A 149 6.08 18.66 22.63
C GLY A 149 5.18 18.43 23.85
N ARG A 150 4.02 19.10 23.92
CA ARG A 150 3.06 18.90 25.02
C ARG A 150 2.32 17.60 24.78
N THR A 151 2.27 16.79 25.83
CA THR A 151 1.57 15.51 25.79
C THR A 151 0.18 15.63 26.43
N ARG A 152 -0.83 15.04 25.79
CA ARG A 152 -2.19 14.95 26.32
C ARG A 152 -2.80 13.58 26.05
N ASP A 153 -3.69 13.16 26.93
CA ASP A 153 -4.42 11.90 26.81
C ASP A 153 -5.85 12.18 26.31
N LEU A 154 -6.28 11.45 25.28
CA LEU A 154 -7.62 11.55 24.69
C LEU A 154 -8.37 10.22 24.91
N PRO A 155 -9.52 10.22 25.61
CA PRO A 155 -10.34 9.04 25.75
C PRO A 155 -11.08 8.75 24.43
N ALA A 156 -11.20 7.47 24.07
CA ALA A 156 -11.87 7.04 22.85
C ALA A 156 -12.66 5.75 23.08
N ARG A 157 -13.83 5.61 22.44
CA ARG A 157 -14.59 4.35 22.48
C ARG A 157 -14.00 3.28 21.57
N ALA A 158 -13.33 3.70 20.50
CA ALA A 158 -12.73 2.86 19.48
C ALA A 158 -11.57 3.61 18.81
N VAL A 159 -10.64 2.87 18.21
CA VAL A 159 -9.48 3.43 17.52
C VAL A 159 -9.28 2.71 16.19
N ILE A 160 -9.12 3.48 15.11
CA ILE A 160 -8.76 3.02 13.78
C ILE A 160 -7.33 3.49 13.51
N ASP A 161 -6.39 2.55 13.48
CA ASP A 161 -4.98 2.80 13.20
C ASP A 161 -4.71 2.71 11.69
N ALA A 162 -4.59 3.88 11.05
CA ALA A 162 -4.37 4.05 9.62
C ALA A 162 -2.99 4.70 9.33
N THR A 163 -1.99 4.53 10.21
CA THR A 163 -0.68 5.21 10.07
C THR A 163 0.16 4.71 8.88
N GLY A 164 -0.26 3.63 8.21
CA GLY A 164 0.50 3.01 7.12
C GLY A 164 1.88 2.50 7.58
N THR A 165 2.81 2.40 6.63
CA THR A 165 4.18 1.88 6.85
C THR A 165 5.28 2.84 6.40
N TRP A 166 4.94 3.97 5.78
CA TRP A 166 5.88 4.87 5.09
C TRP A 166 7.01 5.40 6.00
N GLU A 167 6.68 5.82 7.23
CA GLU A 167 7.65 6.38 8.17
C GLU A 167 8.69 5.35 8.64
N ARG A 168 8.37 4.04 8.57
CA ARG A 168 9.25 2.97 9.06
C ARG A 168 9.79 2.13 7.90
N ARG A 169 10.89 2.63 7.33
CA ARG A 169 11.64 2.00 6.24
C ARG A 169 12.34 0.73 6.71
N ASN A 170 12.54 -0.22 5.79
CA ASN A 170 13.42 -1.34 6.02
C ASN A 170 14.89 -0.89 5.91
N PRO A 171 15.78 -1.43 6.76
CA PRO A 171 17.20 -1.10 6.68
C PRO A 171 17.84 -1.68 5.42
N LEU A 172 19.06 -1.24 5.12
CA LEU A 172 19.87 -1.81 4.03
C LEU A 172 20.42 -3.19 4.38
N GLY A 173 20.67 -3.47 5.66
CA GLY A 173 21.22 -4.75 6.10
C GLY A 173 20.35 -5.96 5.75
N ALA A 174 20.97 -6.98 5.16
CA ALA A 174 20.26 -8.11 4.56
C ALA A 174 19.45 -8.97 5.55
N GLY A 175 19.80 -8.91 6.84
CA GLY A 175 19.10 -9.61 7.94
C GLY A 175 17.86 -8.89 8.47
N GLY A 176 17.46 -7.76 7.88
CA GLY A 176 16.35 -6.94 8.41
C GLY A 176 16.74 -6.05 9.60
N LEU A 177 18.04 -5.97 9.87
CA LEU A 177 18.69 -5.07 10.81
C LEU A 177 19.45 -3.99 10.04
N PRO A 178 19.66 -2.78 10.61
CA PRO A 178 20.62 -1.83 10.08
C PRO A 178 21.97 -2.51 9.77
N ALA A 179 22.53 -2.24 8.61
CA ALA A 179 23.90 -2.61 8.31
C ALA A 179 24.84 -1.89 9.29
N ARG A 180 25.99 -2.48 9.60
CA ARG A 180 26.98 -1.81 10.47
C ARG A 180 27.40 -0.51 9.80
N GLY A 181 27.38 0.61 10.53
CA GLY A 181 27.67 1.95 10.00
C GLY A 181 26.54 2.61 9.19
N GLU A 182 25.35 2.00 9.10
CA GLU A 182 24.21 2.59 8.38
C GLU A 182 23.73 3.90 9.02
N GLU A 183 23.74 3.98 10.36
CA GLU A 183 23.39 5.21 11.09
C GLU A 183 24.41 6.32 10.86
N ASP A 184 25.71 5.98 10.88
CA ASP A 184 26.81 6.93 10.63
C ASP A 184 26.79 7.47 9.17
N ALA A 185 26.25 6.69 8.23
CA ALA A 185 26.16 7.04 6.82
C ALA A 185 24.88 7.81 6.43
N ALA A 186 24.08 8.27 7.40
CA ALA A 186 22.75 8.86 7.17
C ALA A 186 22.73 10.00 6.13
N GLU A 187 23.80 10.78 6.01
CA GLU A 187 23.89 11.87 5.02
C GLU A 187 23.94 11.38 3.56
N PHE A 188 24.48 10.18 3.33
CA PHE A 188 24.61 9.54 2.01
C PHE A 188 23.36 8.76 1.64
N LEU A 189 22.51 8.42 2.62
CA LEU A 189 21.28 7.68 2.38
C LEU A 189 20.23 8.62 1.81
N VAL A 190 19.76 8.28 0.62
CA VAL A 190 18.57 8.92 0.03
C VAL A 190 17.37 8.05 0.30
N GLY A 191 16.19 8.68 0.45
CA GLY A 191 14.95 7.98 0.71
C GLY A 191 14.61 6.91 -0.34
N PRO A 192 13.59 6.09 -0.09
CA PRO A 192 13.26 4.93 -0.94
C PRO A 192 12.75 5.31 -2.34
N LEU A 193 12.33 6.56 -2.53
CA LEU A 193 11.80 7.14 -3.77
C LEU A 193 12.25 8.60 -3.88
N PRO A 194 13.55 8.86 -4.16
CA PRO A 194 14.05 10.22 -4.29
C PRO A 194 13.55 10.87 -5.59
N ASP A 195 13.31 12.18 -5.56
CA ASP A 195 12.85 12.95 -6.72
C ASP A 195 14.04 13.36 -7.60
N VAL A 196 14.63 12.34 -8.25
CA VAL A 196 15.90 12.42 -8.99
C VAL A 196 15.89 13.49 -10.09
N LEU A 197 14.76 13.69 -10.76
CA LEU A 197 14.64 14.65 -11.87
C LEU A 197 14.17 16.03 -11.41
N GLY A 198 13.56 16.11 -10.22
CA GLY A 198 13.06 17.34 -9.62
C GLY A 198 13.92 17.81 -8.45
N ARG A 199 13.34 17.79 -7.25
CA ARG A 199 13.88 18.43 -6.04
C ARG A 199 15.28 17.94 -5.65
N ASP A 200 15.58 16.66 -5.91
CA ASP A 200 16.82 16.03 -5.46
C ASP A 200 17.91 15.99 -6.55
N ARG A 201 17.67 16.59 -7.73
CA ARG A 201 18.54 16.47 -8.92
C ARG A 201 20.01 16.79 -8.64
N SER A 202 20.30 17.83 -7.86
CA SER A 202 21.67 18.24 -7.53
C SER A 202 22.44 17.20 -6.71
N ARG A 203 21.75 16.31 -5.98
CA ARG A 203 22.40 15.22 -5.23
C ARG A 203 22.91 14.10 -6.13
N PHE A 204 22.33 13.95 -7.32
CA PHE A 204 22.60 12.84 -8.24
C PHE A 204 23.38 13.24 -9.48
N ALA A 205 23.21 14.48 -9.96
CA ALA A 205 23.80 14.96 -11.20
C ALA A 205 25.34 14.90 -11.17
N GLY A 206 25.94 14.16 -12.10
CA GLY A 206 27.38 13.98 -12.19
C GLY A 206 27.98 13.12 -11.06
N LYS A 207 27.13 12.39 -10.31
CA LYS A 207 27.52 11.59 -9.14
C LYS A 207 27.29 10.10 -9.36
N ARG A 208 27.97 9.27 -8.56
CA ARG A 208 27.76 7.81 -8.52
C ARG A 208 26.75 7.45 -7.45
N THR A 209 25.68 6.75 -7.84
CA THR A 209 24.56 6.38 -6.95
C THR A 209 24.34 4.88 -6.96
N LEU A 210 24.20 4.29 -5.77
CA LEU A 210 23.76 2.91 -5.61
C LEU A 210 22.26 2.88 -5.30
N VAL A 211 21.50 2.07 -6.03
CA VAL A 211 20.12 1.73 -5.69
C VAL A 211 20.10 0.29 -5.18
N VAL A 212 19.61 0.06 -3.96
CA VAL A 212 19.50 -1.27 -3.36
C VAL A 212 18.04 -1.67 -3.29
N GLY A 213 17.68 -2.79 -3.91
CA GLY A 213 16.33 -3.33 -3.86
C GLY A 213 15.84 -3.86 -5.21
N GLY A 214 14.91 -4.81 -5.16
CA GLY A 214 14.37 -5.49 -6.35
C GLY A 214 12.86 -5.33 -6.50
N GLY A 215 12.33 -4.13 -6.25
CA GLY A 215 10.90 -3.80 -6.39
C GLY A 215 10.67 -2.57 -7.26
N HIS A 216 9.39 -2.21 -7.46
CA HIS A 216 9.01 -1.07 -8.31
C HIS A 216 9.62 0.27 -7.89
N SER A 217 9.84 0.49 -6.59
CA SER A 217 10.52 1.71 -6.11
C SER A 217 11.96 1.83 -6.63
N ALA A 218 12.70 0.71 -6.65
CA ALA A 218 14.04 0.67 -7.22
C ALA A 218 13.98 0.94 -8.73
N ALA A 219 13.06 0.27 -9.43
CA ALA A 219 12.93 0.41 -10.88
C ALA A 219 12.60 1.85 -11.32
N ASN A 220 11.66 2.54 -10.66
CA ASN A 220 11.35 3.95 -10.91
C ASN A 220 12.56 4.87 -10.68
N THR A 221 13.30 4.64 -9.60
CA THR A 221 14.50 5.41 -9.28
C THR A 221 15.59 5.20 -10.33
N LEU A 222 15.82 3.95 -10.75
CA LEU A 222 16.81 3.59 -11.77
C LEU A 222 16.48 4.20 -13.14
N LEU A 223 15.20 4.19 -13.54
CA LEU A 223 14.76 4.85 -14.78
C LEU A 223 15.02 6.36 -14.73
N SER A 224 14.69 7.01 -13.61
CA SER A 224 14.92 8.44 -13.42
C SER A 224 16.42 8.79 -13.43
N LEU A 225 17.25 7.97 -12.79
CA LEU A 225 18.72 8.11 -12.84
C LEU A 225 19.28 7.86 -14.24
N GLY A 226 18.72 6.92 -14.99
CA GLY A 226 19.08 6.64 -16.38
C GLY A 226 18.81 7.83 -17.30
N LEU A 227 17.67 8.52 -17.11
CA LEU A 227 17.37 9.78 -17.80
C LEU A 227 18.36 10.88 -17.41
N LEU A 228 18.61 11.06 -16.11
CA LEU A 228 19.58 12.04 -15.62
C LEU A 228 20.99 11.81 -16.19
N ALA A 229 21.41 10.55 -16.32
CA ALA A 229 22.72 10.20 -16.86
C ALA A 229 22.90 10.54 -18.34
N ARG A 230 21.79 10.60 -19.11
CA ARG A 230 21.82 11.11 -20.50
C ARG A 230 21.96 12.62 -20.55
N GLU A 231 21.38 13.32 -19.59
CA GLU A 231 21.38 14.79 -19.52
C GLU A 231 22.66 15.35 -18.90
N VAL A 232 23.26 14.64 -17.94
CA VAL A 232 24.43 15.10 -17.18
C VAL A 232 25.54 14.04 -17.23
N PRO A 233 26.59 14.27 -18.05
CA PRO A 233 27.76 13.40 -18.10
C PRO A 233 28.41 13.22 -16.73
N GLY A 234 28.94 12.02 -16.48
CA GLY A 234 29.56 11.66 -15.20
C GLY A 234 28.59 11.10 -14.16
N THR A 235 27.28 11.14 -14.41
CA THR A 235 26.30 10.43 -13.57
C THR A 235 26.44 8.93 -13.78
N GLN A 236 26.66 8.18 -12.68
CA GLN A 236 26.88 6.74 -12.71
C GLN A 236 25.85 6.04 -11.82
N VAL A 237 25.32 4.91 -12.32
CA VAL A 237 24.23 4.20 -11.65
C VAL A 237 24.66 2.76 -11.39
N VAL A 238 24.60 2.35 -10.12
CA VAL A 238 24.80 0.98 -9.69
C VAL A 238 23.49 0.47 -9.10
N TRP A 239 23.11 -0.75 -9.44
CA TRP A 239 21.92 -1.42 -8.92
C TRP A 239 22.35 -2.71 -8.22
N ALA A 240 22.04 -2.83 -6.93
CA ALA A 240 22.27 -4.05 -6.17
C ALA A 240 20.95 -4.76 -5.82
N ILE A 241 20.91 -6.07 -6.09
CA ILE A 241 19.83 -6.96 -5.67
C ILE A 241 20.36 -8.16 -4.89
N ARG A 242 19.57 -8.60 -3.92
CA ARG A 242 19.85 -9.81 -3.14
C ARG A 242 19.64 -11.09 -3.95
N GLY A 243 18.67 -11.09 -4.87
CA GLY A 243 18.44 -12.20 -5.78
C GLY A 243 19.57 -12.35 -6.79
N THR A 244 19.73 -13.54 -7.36
CA THR A 244 20.71 -13.79 -8.42
C THR A 244 20.19 -13.42 -9.81
N ASP A 245 18.89 -13.20 -9.95
CA ASP A 245 18.21 -12.91 -11.21
C ASP A 245 17.32 -11.66 -11.11
N PRO A 246 17.53 -10.62 -11.94
CA PRO A 246 16.68 -9.44 -12.02
C PRO A 246 15.34 -9.67 -12.74
N ALA A 247 15.09 -10.84 -13.35
CA ALA A 247 13.91 -11.11 -14.18
C ALA A 247 12.58 -10.76 -13.49
N ARG A 248 12.49 -10.96 -12.18
CA ARG A 248 11.31 -10.58 -11.38
C ARG A 248 10.99 -9.09 -11.46
N VAL A 249 12.03 -8.25 -11.47
CA VAL A 249 11.90 -6.77 -11.51
C VAL A 249 11.60 -6.29 -12.93
N TYR A 250 12.06 -7.04 -13.93
CA TYR A 250 11.69 -6.79 -15.33
C TYR A 250 10.23 -7.14 -15.65
N GLY A 251 9.52 -7.83 -14.74
CA GLY A 251 8.12 -8.20 -14.93
C GLY A 251 7.91 -9.12 -16.15
N GLY A 252 6.66 -9.21 -16.59
CA GLY A 252 6.25 -10.03 -17.74
C GLY A 252 6.57 -9.42 -19.11
N GLY A 253 7.15 -8.22 -19.17
CA GLY A 253 7.30 -7.49 -20.44
C GLY A 253 5.95 -7.27 -21.13
N PRO A 254 5.79 -7.55 -22.43
CA PRO A 254 4.49 -7.47 -23.12
C PRO A 254 3.45 -8.46 -22.61
N ALA A 255 3.89 -9.53 -21.95
CA ALA A 255 3.05 -10.56 -21.32
C ALA A 255 2.66 -10.23 -19.88
N ASP A 256 3.03 -9.03 -19.41
CA ASP A 256 2.65 -8.55 -18.09
C ASP A 256 1.16 -8.19 -18.06
N GLU A 257 0.47 -8.59 -16.99
CA GLU A 257 -0.95 -8.26 -16.75
C GLU A 257 -1.20 -6.74 -16.70
N LEU A 258 -0.13 -5.95 -16.51
CA LEU A 258 -0.12 -4.50 -16.50
C LEU A 258 0.89 -3.98 -17.54
N PRO A 259 0.45 -3.49 -18.71
CA PRO A 259 1.35 -3.05 -19.77
C PRO A 259 2.37 -1.99 -19.34
N ALA A 260 1.97 -1.00 -18.51
CA ALA A 260 2.92 -0.01 -17.99
C ALA A 260 4.00 -0.63 -17.07
N ARG A 261 3.65 -1.66 -16.28
CA ARG A 261 4.62 -2.41 -15.45
C ARG A 261 5.58 -3.18 -16.35
N GLY A 262 5.07 -3.83 -17.39
CA GLY A 262 5.85 -4.51 -18.41
C GLY A 262 6.84 -3.58 -19.14
N ARG A 263 6.42 -2.34 -19.45
CA ARG A 263 7.29 -1.31 -20.02
C ARG A 263 8.39 -0.89 -19.06
N LEU A 264 8.04 -0.63 -17.80
CA LEU A 264 9.00 -0.26 -16.75
C LEU A 264 10.14 -1.29 -16.65
N GLY A 265 9.79 -2.58 -16.71
CA GLY A 265 10.75 -3.66 -16.70
C GLY A 265 11.55 -3.81 -18.00
N THR A 266 10.94 -3.58 -19.16
CA THR A 266 11.61 -3.58 -20.46
C THR A 266 12.63 -2.44 -20.56
N ASP A 267 12.25 -1.23 -20.16
CA ASP A 267 13.11 -0.05 -20.19
C ASP A 267 14.30 -0.23 -19.24
N LEU A 268 14.07 -0.78 -18.04
CA LEU A 268 15.13 -1.09 -17.09
C LEU A 268 16.10 -2.16 -17.64
N ARG A 269 15.58 -3.20 -18.29
CA ARG A 269 16.41 -4.21 -18.97
C ARG A 269 17.27 -3.58 -20.06
N GLY A 270 16.71 -2.63 -20.81
CA GLY A 270 17.45 -1.85 -21.81
C GLY A 270 18.61 -1.06 -21.19
N LEU A 271 18.38 -0.37 -20.06
CA LEU A 271 19.43 0.36 -19.35
C LEU A 271 20.58 -0.56 -18.88
N VAL A 272 20.26 -1.71 -18.31
CA VAL A 272 21.27 -2.70 -17.90
C VAL A 272 22.01 -3.28 -19.12
N GLY A 273 21.30 -3.66 -20.18
CA GLY A 273 21.89 -4.22 -21.40
C GLY A 273 22.81 -3.24 -22.14
N SER A 274 22.53 -1.94 -22.05
CA SER A 274 23.39 -0.88 -22.62
C SER A 274 24.63 -0.57 -21.77
N GLY A 275 24.72 -1.09 -20.54
CA GLY A 275 25.77 -0.74 -19.58
C GLY A 275 25.58 0.60 -18.85
N ALA A 276 24.46 1.30 -19.09
CA ALA A 276 24.13 2.55 -18.38
C ALA A 276 23.85 2.34 -16.89
N VAL A 277 23.48 1.11 -16.49
CA VAL A 277 23.30 0.69 -15.10
C VAL A 277 24.16 -0.54 -14.84
N GLU A 278 25.09 -0.44 -13.88
CA GLU A 278 25.87 -1.58 -13.39
C GLU A 278 25.00 -2.45 -12.48
N LEU A 279 24.69 -3.68 -12.88
CA LEU A 279 23.93 -4.62 -12.06
C LEU A 279 24.86 -5.51 -11.20
N VAL A 280 24.59 -5.53 -9.90
CA VAL A 280 25.22 -6.39 -8.90
C VAL A 280 24.17 -7.33 -8.31
N THR A 281 24.29 -8.63 -8.57
CA THR A 281 23.36 -9.65 -8.08
C THR A 281 23.91 -10.45 -6.91
N GLY A 282 23.03 -11.14 -6.18
CA GLY A 282 23.43 -11.96 -5.03
C GLY A 282 24.06 -11.15 -3.89
N PHE A 283 23.78 -9.85 -3.81
CA PHE A 283 24.45 -8.92 -2.91
C PHE A 283 23.65 -8.74 -1.62
N ALA A 284 24.15 -9.30 -0.53
CA ALA A 284 23.59 -9.15 0.79
C ALA A 284 24.40 -8.12 1.59
N THR A 285 23.89 -6.89 1.71
CA THR A 285 24.57 -5.80 2.44
C THR A 285 24.79 -6.16 3.91
N THR A 286 26.01 -5.95 4.40
CA THR A 286 26.44 -6.23 5.78
C THR A 286 26.99 -5.00 6.49
N ALA A 287 27.61 -4.06 5.76
CA ALA A 287 28.15 -2.83 6.31
C ALA A 287 28.11 -1.68 5.31
N ILE A 288 28.14 -0.47 5.85
CA ILE A 288 28.27 0.80 5.15
C ILE A 288 29.41 1.56 5.81
N GLU A 289 30.37 2.01 5.02
CA GLU A 289 31.59 2.64 5.52
C GLU A 289 31.77 4.00 4.87
N VAL A 290 31.76 5.06 5.67
CA VAL A 290 32.00 6.42 5.20
C VAL A 290 33.48 6.59 4.87
N THR A 291 33.76 7.05 3.66
CA THR A 291 35.09 7.28 3.11
C THR A 291 35.19 8.71 2.58
N GLY A 292 35.36 9.67 3.50
CA GLY A 292 35.43 11.09 3.15
C GLY A 292 34.08 11.62 2.67
N ASP A 293 34.04 12.12 1.44
CA ASP A 293 32.83 12.64 0.77
C ASP A 293 32.04 11.57 0.01
N THR A 294 32.40 10.30 0.18
CA THR A 294 31.72 9.15 -0.41
C THR A 294 31.52 8.06 0.64
N VAL A 295 30.78 7.03 0.24
CA VAL A 295 30.53 5.84 1.05
C VAL A 295 30.83 4.58 0.25
N ALA A 296 31.24 3.53 0.95
CA ALA A 296 31.32 2.19 0.42
C ALA A 296 30.24 1.31 1.03
N VAL A 297 29.59 0.50 0.20
CA VAL A 297 28.64 -0.52 0.66
C VAL A 297 29.29 -1.89 0.52
N VAL A 298 29.36 -2.59 1.65
CA VAL A 298 29.95 -3.93 1.77
C VAL A 298 28.83 -4.95 1.84
N GLY A 299 28.96 -6.02 1.06
CA GLY A 299 28.01 -7.11 1.08
C GLY A 299 28.67 -8.46 0.83
N THR A 300 27.99 -9.52 1.23
CA THR A 300 28.39 -10.89 0.95
C THR A 300 27.72 -11.35 -0.34
N THR A 301 28.50 -11.99 -1.21
CA THR A 301 28.05 -12.67 -2.43
C THR A 301 28.47 -14.13 -2.40
N ALA A 302 28.03 -14.92 -3.39
CA ALA A 302 28.50 -16.31 -3.53
C ALA A 302 30.03 -16.42 -3.76
N ALA A 303 30.67 -15.36 -4.26
CA ALA A 303 32.12 -15.30 -4.48
C ALA A 303 32.89 -14.78 -3.26
N GLY A 304 32.21 -14.50 -2.14
CA GLY A 304 32.79 -13.88 -0.96
C GLY A 304 32.36 -12.42 -0.79
N GLU A 305 33.10 -11.68 0.03
CA GLU A 305 32.85 -10.27 0.26
C GLU A 305 33.05 -9.45 -1.02
N ARG A 306 32.11 -8.56 -1.31
CA ARG A 306 32.19 -7.58 -2.39
C ARG A 306 31.95 -6.20 -1.82
N ARG A 307 32.72 -5.24 -2.33
CA ARG A 307 32.64 -3.84 -1.95
C ARG A 307 32.27 -2.99 -3.15
N ILE A 308 31.33 -2.07 -2.97
CA ILE A 308 30.94 -1.06 -3.96
C ILE A 308 31.34 0.30 -3.41
N GLU A 309 32.34 0.93 -4.00
CA GLU A 309 33.01 2.14 -3.45
C GLU A 309 32.67 3.44 -4.18
N GLY A 310 33.10 4.58 -3.65
CA GLY A 310 32.98 5.88 -4.33
C GLY A 310 31.52 6.30 -4.57
N LEU A 311 30.60 5.81 -3.75
CA LEU A 311 29.19 6.13 -3.84
C LEU A 311 28.97 7.48 -3.18
N HIS A 312 28.33 8.40 -3.89
CA HIS A 312 27.95 9.68 -3.30
C HIS A 312 26.59 9.58 -2.64
N GLN A 313 25.73 8.67 -3.11
CA GLN A 313 24.38 8.45 -2.60
C GLN A 313 24.02 6.97 -2.63
N VAL A 314 23.22 6.53 -1.65
CA VAL A 314 22.66 5.18 -1.59
C VAL A 314 21.14 5.27 -1.41
N ALA A 315 20.39 4.82 -2.41
CA ALA A 315 18.93 4.75 -2.37
C ALA A 315 18.48 3.39 -1.82
N ALA A 316 17.95 3.40 -0.59
CA ALA A 316 17.45 2.22 0.08
C ALA A 316 16.00 1.92 -0.34
N ALA A 317 15.82 1.27 -1.50
CA ALA A 317 14.53 0.80 -2.00
C ALA A 317 14.18 -0.61 -1.47
N THR A 318 14.38 -0.84 -0.17
CA THR A 318 14.28 -2.14 0.52
C THR A 318 12.90 -2.38 1.15
N GLY A 319 11.93 -1.50 0.89
CA GLY A 319 10.55 -1.61 1.37
C GLY A 319 10.34 -1.00 2.75
N PHE A 320 9.19 -1.33 3.35
CA PHE A 320 8.68 -0.72 4.58
C PHE A 320 8.11 -1.79 5.52
N ARG A 321 7.79 -1.40 6.75
CA ARG A 321 7.18 -2.26 7.78
C ARG A 321 6.29 -1.44 8.71
N PRO A 322 5.32 -2.04 9.41
CA PRO A 322 4.49 -1.31 10.36
C PRO A 322 5.31 -0.84 11.57
N ASP A 323 4.93 0.31 12.12
CA ASP A 323 5.35 0.72 13.46
C ASP A 323 4.32 0.24 14.49
N LEU A 324 4.74 -0.72 15.32
CA LEU A 324 3.93 -1.30 16.39
C LEU A 324 4.28 -0.71 17.76
N SER A 325 5.27 0.19 17.85
CA SER A 325 5.75 0.72 19.13
C SER A 325 4.66 1.45 19.92
N ILE A 326 3.82 2.23 19.23
CA ILE A 326 2.69 2.95 19.84
C ILE A 326 1.60 2.01 20.40
N LEU A 327 1.63 0.73 20.04
CA LEU A 327 0.65 -0.31 20.42
C LEU A 327 1.17 -1.24 21.53
N SER A 328 2.24 -0.84 22.22
CA SER A 328 2.91 -1.66 23.24
C SER A 328 1.99 -2.09 24.38
N GLU A 329 0.88 -1.38 24.65
CA GLU A 329 -0.12 -1.69 25.69
C GLU A 329 -1.47 -2.21 25.13
N VAL A 330 -1.59 -2.36 23.81
CA VAL A 330 -2.77 -2.92 23.13
C VAL A 330 -2.59 -4.41 22.85
N ARG A 331 -3.62 -5.22 23.11
CA ARG A 331 -3.60 -6.65 22.78
C ARG A 331 -3.84 -6.82 21.29
N LEU A 332 -2.88 -7.43 20.60
CA LEU A 332 -2.88 -7.64 19.15
C LEU A 332 -2.86 -9.14 18.83
N ASP A 333 -3.50 -9.53 17.73
CA ASP A 333 -3.43 -10.86 17.15
C ASP A 333 -2.81 -10.79 15.76
N LEU A 334 -1.48 -10.80 15.71
CA LEU A 334 -0.70 -10.68 14.48
C LEU A 334 -0.06 -12.01 14.07
N ASP A 335 0.14 -12.16 12.76
CA ASP A 335 1.00 -13.17 12.18
C ASP A 335 2.48 -12.88 12.51
N PRO A 336 3.25 -13.88 12.97
CA PRO A 336 4.62 -13.67 13.43
C PRO A 336 5.62 -13.31 12.33
N GLY A 337 5.33 -13.65 11.06
CA GLY A 337 6.22 -13.36 9.93
C GLY A 337 5.90 -12.03 9.26
N LEU A 338 4.61 -11.81 8.97
CA LEU A 338 4.15 -10.63 8.24
C LEU A 338 3.88 -9.42 9.13
N GLU A 339 3.64 -9.61 10.43
CA GLU A 339 3.14 -8.54 11.33
C GLU A 339 1.80 -7.95 10.86
N ALA A 340 0.99 -8.74 10.16
CA ALA A 340 -0.38 -8.44 9.73
C ALA A 340 -1.40 -9.11 10.69
N PRO A 341 -2.67 -8.65 10.78
CA PRO A 341 -3.70 -9.40 11.51
C PRO A 341 -3.73 -10.87 11.10
N ARG A 342 -3.75 -11.78 12.08
CA ARG A 342 -3.55 -13.22 11.84
C ARG A 342 -4.54 -13.80 10.82
N ARG A 343 -5.80 -13.33 10.85
CA ARG A 343 -6.84 -13.77 9.91
C ARG A 343 -6.61 -13.28 8.49
N LEU A 344 -6.03 -12.08 8.35
CA LEU A 344 -5.71 -11.49 7.05
C LEU A 344 -4.45 -12.12 6.44
N ALA A 345 -3.44 -12.46 7.24
CA ALA A 345 -2.12 -12.89 6.77
C ALA A 345 -2.14 -13.99 5.68
N PRO A 346 -2.91 -15.09 5.79
CA PRO A 346 -2.98 -16.10 4.75
C PRO A 346 -3.54 -15.59 3.41
N LEU A 347 -4.33 -14.51 3.42
CA LEU A 347 -4.99 -13.95 2.24
C LEU A 347 -4.09 -12.98 1.45
N ILE A 348 -2.99 -12.53 2.06
CA ILE A 348 -2.11 -11.49 1.52
C ILE A 348 -0.64 -11.89 1.45
N ASP A 349 -0.29 -13.10 1.89
CA ASP A 349 1.09 -13.56 1.91
C ASP A 349 1.70 -13.48 0.50
N PRO A 350 2.73 -12.66 0.29
CA PRO A 350 3.31 -12.46 -1.03
C PRO A 350 3.96 -13.73 -1.60
N ALA A 351 4.21 -14.76 -0.78
CA ALA A 351 4.64 -16.05 -1.30
C ALA A 351 3.60 -16.70 -2.23
N PHE A 352 2.31 -16.41 -1.99
CA PHE A 352 1.18 -17.02 -2.70
C PHE A 352 0.36 -16.01 -3.50
N HIS A 353 0.23 -14.77 -3.02
CA HIS A 353 -0.67 -13.78 -3.61
C HIS A 353 0.06 -12.66 -4.38
N SER A 354 -0.64 -12.07 -5.34
CA SER A 354 -0.35 -10.80 -6.01
C SER A 354 -1.49 -9.82 -5.78
N CYS A 355 -1.34 -8.55 -6.18
CA CYS A 355 -2.37 -7.51 -5.93
C CYS A 355 -3.76 -7.86 -6.50
N GLY A 356 -3.84 -8.64 -7.59
CA GLY A 356 -5.10 -9.04 -8.23
C GLY A 356 -5.75 -10.29 -7.62
N THR A 357 -5.05 -11.03 -6.77
CA THR A 357 -5.52 -12.31 -6.21
C THR A 357 -5.90 -12.22 -4.73
N VAL A 358 -5.84 -11.02 -4.13
CA VAL A 358 -6.21 -10.81 -2.73
C VAL A 358 -7.73 -10.67 -2.64
N PRO A 359 -8.42 -11.52 -1.86
CA PRO A 359 -9.85 -11.39 -1.68
C PRO A 359 -10.19 -10.11 -0.89
N PRO A 360 -11.39 -9.54 -1.10
CA PRO A 360 -11.92 -8.52 -0.21
C PRO A 360 -11.92 -8.99 1.25
N HIS A 361 -11.61 -8.09 2.17
CA HIS A 361 -11.53 -8.38 3.60
C HIS A 361 -11.94 -7.15 4.39
N GLY A 362 -12.54 -7.39 5.55
CA GLY A 362 -13.24 -6.37 6.32
C GLY A 362 -13.03 -6.52 7.82
N HIS A 363 -13.98 -6.04 8.61
CA HIS A 363 -13.84 -5.94 10.07
C HIS A 363 -13.46 -7.27 10.75
N ARG A 364 -13.99 -8.41 10.28
CA ARG A 364 -13.71 -9.74 10.87
C ARG A 364 -12.26 -10.18 10.73
N ASP A 365 -11.60 -9.77 9.66
CA ASP A 365 -10.22 -10.13 9.32
C ASP A 365 -9.22 -9.19 10.00
N LEU A 366 -9.68 -7.98 10.36
CA LEU A 366 -8.88 -6.90 10.93
C LEU A 366 -9.04 -6.75 12.46
N ALA A 367 -10.08 -7.35 13.03
CA ALA A 367 -10.39 -7.29 14.46
C ALA A 367 -9.21 -7.77 15.32
N GLN A 368 -9.04 -7.12 16.47
CA GLN A 368 -8.00 -7.41 17.44
C GLN A 368 -8.63 -7.84 18.77
N PRO A 369 -7.88 -8.51 19.68
CA PRO A 369 -8.39 -8.93 20.98
C PRO A 369 -8.92 -7.79 21.87
N ASP A 370 -8.41 -6.56 21.69
CA ASP A 370 -9.01 -5.39 22.29
C ASP A 370 -10.15 -4.85 21.39
N ASP A 371 -11.39 -5.17 21.76
CA ASP A 371 -12.59 -4.77 21.00
C ASP A 371 -12.65 -3.27 20.67
N GLY A 372 -12.95 -2.94 19.42
CA GLY A 372 -12.99 -1.57 18.93
C GLY A 372 -11.62 -1.00 18.53
N PHE A 373 -10.54 -1.78 18.60
CA PHE A 373 -9.27 -1.45 17.95
C PHE A 373 -9.14 -2.17 16.60
N TYR A 374 -8.83 -1.42 15.55
CA TYR A 374 -8.60 -1.95 14.20
C TYR A 374 -7.31 -1.38 13.61
N VAL A 375 -6.52 -2.23 12.97
CA VAL A 375 -5.41 -1.82 12.10
C VAL A 375 -5.90 -1.89 10.66
N VAL A 376 -5.81 -0.80 9.92
CA VAL A 376 -6.35 -0.69 8.55
C VAL A 376 -5.31 -0.16 7.56
N GLY A 377 -5.65 -0.20 6.28
CA GLY A 377 -4.82 0.28 5.19
C GLY A 377 -3.52 -0.51 5.04
N MET A 378 -2.49 0.16 4.52
CA MET A 378 -1.17 -0.46 4.32
C MET A 378 -0.57 -1.03 5.63
N LYS A 379 -0.95 -0.50 6.80
CA LYS A 379 -0.45 -1.02 8.08
C LYS A 379 -0.98 -2.42 8.36
N SER A 380 -2.22 -2.72 7.98
CA SER A 380 -2.82 -4.04 8.19
C SER A 380 -2.16 -5.11 7.33
N TYR A 381 -1.48 -4.73 6.24
CA TYR A 381 -0.74 -5.67 5.40
C TYR A 381 0.63 -6.04 5.99
N GLY A 382 1.06 -5.37 7.07
CA GLY A 382 2.34 -5.60 7.70
C GLY A 382 3.48 -5.47 6.70
N ARG A 383 4.11 -6.59 6.35
CA ARG A 383 5.23 -6.68 5.40
C ARG A 383 4.82 -7.10 3.98
N ALA A 384 3.55 -7.38 3.74
CA ALA A 384 3.04 -7.72 2.43
C ALA A 384 2.96 -6.46 1.53
N PRO A 385 3.53 -6.49 0.31
CA PRO A 385 3.60 -5.32 -0.57
C PRO A 385 2.40 -5.19 -1.54
N THR A 386 1.33 -5.95 -1.34
CA THR A 386 0.22 -6.13 -2.31
C THR A 386 -1.01 -5.26 -2.02
N PHE A 387 -0.87 -4.23 -1.19
CA PHE A 387 -1.97 -3.35 -0.79
C PHE A 387 -2.44 -2.43 -1.92
N LEU A 388 -3.75 -2.21 -1.99
CA LEU A 388 -4.41 -1.29 -2.91
C LEU A 388 -5.27 -0.30 -2.11
N ILE A 389 -5.31 0.98 -2.51
CA ILE A 389 -6.14 1.99 -1.84
C ILE A 389 -7.62 1.60 -1.85
N THR A 390 -8.12 1.01 -2.95
CA THR A 390 -9.50 0.50 -3.05
C THR A 390 -9.80 -0.55 -2.00
N THR A 391 -8.85 -1.43 -1.71
CA THR A 391 -8.98 -2.42 -0.63
C THR A 391 -9.06 -1.72 0.71
N GLY A 392 -8.23 -0.69 0.95
CA GLY A 392 -8.33 0.15 2.14
C GLY A 392 -9.69 0.83 2.31
N ASN A 393 -10.30 1.30 1.22
CA ASN A 393 -11.64 1.89 1.23
C ASN A 393 -12.70 0.86 1.69
N GLU A 394 -12.61 -0.38 1.17
CA GLU A 394 -13.49 -1.47 1.62
C GLU A 394 -13.29 -1.84 3.09
N GLN A 395 -12.03 -1.91 3.54
CA GLN A 395 -11.72 -2.19 4.94
C GLN A 395 -12.41 -1.19 5.87
N VAL A 396 -12.29 0.11 5.59
CA VAL A 396 -12.84 1.15 6.48
C VAL A 396 -14.36 1.25 6.38
N ARG A 397 -14.96 1.00 5.20
CA ARG A 397 -16.42 0.85 5.07
C ARG A 397 -16.94 -0.22 6.02
N SER A 398 -16.35 -1.42 5.96
CA SER A 398 -16.73 -2.57 6.79
C SER A 398 -16.49 -2.30 8.28
N VAL A 399 -15.31 -1.78 8.65
CA VAL A 399 -14.96 -1.46 10.04
C VAL A 399 -15.90 -0.41 10.64
N VAL A 400 -16.19 0.67 9.92
CA VAL A 400 -17.04 1.75 10.44
C VAL A 400 -18.50 1.29 10.56
N ALA A 401 -18.98 0.42 9.65
CA ALA A 401 -20.29 -0.23 9.81
C ALA A 401 -20.36 -1.07 11.10
N ALA A 402 -19.32 -1.86 11.39
CA ALA A 402 -19.24 -2.64 12.63
C ALA A 402 -19.23 -1.75 13.89
N LEU A 403 -18.47 -0.65 13.88
CA LEU A 403 -18.42 0.33 14.98
C LEU A 403 -19.75 1.09 15.20
N ALA A 404 -20.58 1.18 14.16
CA ALA A 404 -21.94 1.70 14.23
C ALA A 404 -22.96 0.67 14.74
N GLY A 405 -22.55 -0.60 14.94
CA GLY A 405 -23.43 -1.71 15.34
C GLY A 405 -24.19 -2.36 14.18
N ASP A 406 -23.88 -1.98 12.94
CA ASP A 406 -24.50 -2.48 11.71
C ASP A 406 -23.66 -3.63 11.13
N LEU A 407 -23.74 -4.79 11.78
CA LEU A 407 -22.95 -5.97 11.40
C LEU A 407 -23.36 -6.53 10.03
N ALA A 408 -24.62 -6.35 9.63
CA ALA A 408 -25.09 -6.79 8.32
C ALA A 408 -24.37 -6.03 7.19
N ALA A 409 -24.32 -4.69 7.28
CA ALA A 409 -23.54 -3.90 6.31
C ALA A 409 -22.03 -4.14 6.45
N ALA A 410 -21.53 -4.42 7.66
CA ALA A 410 -20.13 -4.71 7.89
C ALA A 410 -19.67 -6.02 7.22
N ASP A 411 -20.54 -7.04 7.19
CA ASP A 411 -20.28 -8.36 6.62
C ASP A 411 -20.51 -8.43 5.10
N GLU A 412 -21.19 -7.44 4.51
CA GLU A 412 -21.33 -7.33 3.06
C GLU A 412 -19.97 -7.06 2.41
N VAL A 413 -19.71 -7.65 1.24
CA VAL A 413 -18.52 -7.35 0.42
C VAL A 413 -18.92 -6.43 -0.72
N GLN A 414 -18.39 -5.20 -0.72
CA GLN A 414 -18.70 -4.21 -1.77
C GLN A 414 -17.51 -3.92 -2.70
N LEU A 415 -16.37 -4.58 -2.47
CA LEU A 415 -15.18 -4.42 -3.31
C LEU A 415 -15.32 -5.19 -4.63
N VAL A 416 -15.39 -4.45 -5.72
CA VAL A 416 -15.34 -4.99 -7.08
C VAL A 416 -13.96 -4.67 -7.67
N LEU A 417 -13.11 -5.70 -7.82
CA LEU A 417 -11.85 -5.62 -8.55
C LEU A 417 -12.02 -6.29 -9.91
N PRO A 418 -11.50 -5.73 -11.01
CA PRO A 418 -11.40 -6.46 -12.27
C PRO A 418 -10.40 -7.64 -12.10
N GLU A 419 -10.53 -8.69 -12.92
CA GLU A 419 -9.69 -9.90 -12.84
C GLU A 419 -8.18 -9.60 -12.97
N THR A 420 -7.81 -8.49 -13.59
CA THR A 420 -6.42 -8.00 -13.73
C THR A 420 -5.91 -7.22 -12.51
N GLY A 421 -6.75 -7.00 -11.49
CA GLY A 421 -6.54 -6.01 -10.42
C GLY A 421 -6.77 -4.56 -10.87
N VAL A 422 -6.71 -3.60 -9.95
CA VAL A 422 -7.04 -2.17 -10.20
C VAL A 422 -5.93 -1.34 -10.85
N CYS A 423 -4.78 -1.96 -11.10
CA CYS A 423 -3.79 -1.33 -11.95
C CYS A 423 -4.27 -1.50 -13.39
N SER A 424 -4.42 -0.42 -14.15
CA SER A 424 -5.02 -0.48 -15.49
C SER A 424 -4.45 0.60 -16.39
N VAL A 425 -3.14 0.54 -16.63
CA VAL A 425 -2.46 1.48 -17.53
C VAL A 425 -1.79 0.76 -18.68
N ASP A 426 -2.02 1.29 -19.88
CA ASP A 426 -1.35 0.86 -21.10
C ASP A 426 0.14 1.28 -21.12
N ALA A 427 0.84 0.87 -22.17
CA ALA A 427 2.26 1.21 -22.35
C ALA A 427 2.52 2.72 -22.45
N THR A 428 1.53 3.53 -22.83
CA THR A 428 1.63 5.00 -22.92
C THR A 428 1.35 5.70 -21.59
N GLY A 429 0.97 4.94 -20.55
CA GLY A 429 0.56 5.47 -19.25
C GLY A 429 -0.89 5.94 -19.21
N THR A 430 -1.70 5.51 -20.19
CA THR A 430 -3.12 5.85 -20.31
C THR A 430 -3.97 4.79 -19.63
N ASP A 431 -5.01 5.22 -18.92
CA ASP A 431 -6.00 4.39 -18.25
C ASP A 431 -6.79 3.56 -19.28
N THR A 432 -6.79 2.25 -19.09
CA THR A 432 -7.55 1.29 -19.90
C THR A 432 -8.85 0.84 -19.24
N GLY A 433 -9.11 1.26 -17.99
CA GLY A 433 -10.28 0.89 -17.17
C GLY A 433 -11.56 1.64 -17.52
N GLY A 434 -11.50 2.61 -18.43
CA GLY A 434 -12.63 3.40 -18.90
C GLY A 434 -13.22 2.89 -20.21
N THR A 435 -13.88 1.72 -20.21
CA THR A 435 -14.84 1.38 -21.28
C THR A 435 -16.15 0.92 -20.67
N GLY A 436 -17.04 1.88 -20.42
CA GLY A 436 -18.42 1.64 -20.01
C GLY A 436 -19.39 2.48 -20.85
N THR A 437 -20.08 1.81 -21.77
CA THR A 437 -21.45 2.07 -22.26
C THR A 437 -21.80 3.41 -22.92
N GLY A 438 -22.12 3.35 -24.23
CA GLY A 438 -23.01 4.31 -24.89
C GLY A 438 -22.69 4.58 -26.36
N GLY A 439 -23.31 3.86 -27.30
CA GLY A 439 -23.17 4.14 -28.74
C GLY A 439 -23.81 3.09 -29.64
N THR A 440 -25.12 3.18 -29.81
CA THR A 440 -25.94 2.40 -30.75
C THR A 440 -25.54 2.60 -32.21
N GLY A 441 -25.53 1.50 -32.98
CA GLY A 441 -26.10 1.50 -34.32
C GLY A 441 -25.15 1.39 -35.53
N THR A 442 -25.42 0.33 -36.30
CA THR A 442 -25.30 0.17 -37.76
C THR A 442 -23.95 -0.22 -38.35
N GLY A 443 -23.99 -1.33 -39.09
CA GLY A 443 -22.86 -2.01 -39.69
C GLY A 443 -22.37 -1.44 -41.02
N GLY A 444 -21.38 -2.12 -41.58
CA GLY A 444 -20.85 -1.84 -42.91
C GLY A 444 -19.59 -2.63 -43.19
N THR A 445 -19.73 -3.70 -43.97
CA THR A 445 -18.67 -4.39 -44.71
C THR A 445 -17.89 -3.44 -45.61
N GLY A 446 -16.56 -3.61 -45.76
CA GLY A 446 -15.84 -2.94 -46.84
C GLY A 446 -14.31 -2.98 -46.77
N THR A 447 -13.71 -3.46 -47.85
CA THR A 447 -12.30 -3.71 -48.16
C THR A 447 -11.42 -2.47 -48.40
N GLY A 448 -10.13 -2.55 -48.01
CA GLY A 448 -8.95 -2.16 -48.79
C GLY A 448 -8.62 -0.68 -49.04
N GLY A 449 -7.33 -0.30 -48.89
CA GLY A 449 -6.74 0.85 -49.57
C GLY A 449 -5.79 1.73 -48.75
N THR A 450 -4.61 1.97 -49.30
CA THR A 450 -3.41 2.64 -48.78
C THR A 450 -3.44 4.19 -48.73
N GLY A 451 -2.74 4.77 -47.74
CA GLY A 451 -1.92 6.00 -47.91
C GLY A 451 -2.34 7.31 -47.19
N GLY A 452 -1.41 7.91 -46.44
CA GLY A 452 -1.23 9.38 -46.38
C GLY A 452 -1.67 10.16 -45.13
N ALA A 453 -0.71 10.35 -44.21
CA ALA A 453 -0.48 11.44 -43.23
C ALA A 453 -1.53 12.56 -42.96
N ALA A 454 -1.89 12.71 -41.68
CA ALA A 454 -1.93 13.93 -40.84
C ALA A 454 -2.66 13.54 -39.52
N GLY A 455 -2.05 13.48 -38.35
CA GLY A 455 -1.50 14.60 -37.60
C GLY A 455 -2.53 15.08 -36.55
N CYS A 456 -2.44 14.59 -35.31
CA CYS A 456 -2.97 15.32 -34.14
C CYS A 456 -2.23 14.92 -32.84
N CYS A 457 -1.19 15.71 -32.55
CA CYS A 457 -0.72 16.15 -31.23
C CYS A 457 -0.56 15.10 -30.12
N GLY A 458 0.65 14.53 -30.05
CA GLY A 458 1.15 13.79 -28.92
C GLY A 458 1.47 14.67 -27.71
N ALA A 459 1.14 14.16 -26.53
CA ALA A 459 1.79 14.59 -25.29
C ALA A 459 3.16 13.92 -25.23
N LYS A 460 4.22 14.73 -25.13
CA LYS A 460 5.60 14.25 -24.96
C LYS A 460 5.72 13.53 -23.62
N THR A 461 5.62 12.21 -23.62
CA THR A 461 6.30 11.40 -22.60
C THR A 461 7.79 11.45 -22.97
N GLY A 462 8.69 11.77 -22.05
CA GLY A 462 10.13 11.94 -22.32
C GLY A 462 10.87 10.65 -22.73
N LEU A 463 10.26 9.80 -23.55
CA LEU A 463 10.70 8.47 -23.96
C LEU A 463 10.71 8.29 -25.49
N ASP A 464 10.46 9.35 -26.27
CA ASP A 464 10.54 9.28 -27.74
C ASP A 464 12.01 9.19 -28.19
N GLY A 465 12.39 8.08 -28.85
CA GLY A 465 13.73 7.83 -29.40
C GLY A 465 14.38 6.50 -28.98
N LEU A 466 13.69 5.65 -28.21
CA LEU A 466 14.17 4.32 -27.84
C LEU A 466 13.77 3.27 -28.90
N THR A 467 14.75 2.77 -29.66
CA THR A 467 14.54 1.62 -30.56
C THR A 467 14.60 0.31 -29.76
N VAL A 468 13.47 -0.38 -29.63
CA VAL A 468 13.34 -1.69 -28.95
C VAL A 468 13.27 -2.80 -30.03
N PRO A 469 14.01 -3.91 -29.89
CA PRO A 469 13.96 -5.03 -30.84
C PRO A 469 12.56 -5.69 -30.91
N ALA A 470 12.13 -6.07 -32.11
CA ALA A 470 10.79 -6.66 -32.36
C ALA A 470 10.56 -7.97 -31.59
N GLU A 471 11.63 -8.71 -31.28
CA GLU A 471 11.58 -9.97 -30.53
C GLU A 471 11.20 -9.79 -29.06
N ALA A 472 11.28 -8.56 -28.52
CA ALA A 472 10.88 -8.24 -27.16
C ALA A 472 9.36 -8.09 -26.98
N HIS A 473 8.55 -8.22 -28.05
CA HIS A 473 7.12 -7.90 -28.09
C HIS A 473 6.15 -9.10 -28.13
N GLN A 474 6.59 -10.33 -27.81
CA GLN A 474 5.71 -11.50 -27.91
C GLN A 474 4.65 -11.56 -26.79
N ALA A 475 3.39 -11.79 -27.18
CA ALA A 475 2.24 -11.95 -26.28
C ALA A 475 2.20 -13.34 -25.63
N ARG A 476 1.63 -13.41 -24.42
CA ARG A 476 1.49 -14.66 -23.64
C ARG A 476 0.41 -15.58 -24.24
N PRO A 477 0.60 -16.91 -24.22
CA PRO A 477 -0.48 -17.86 -24.48
C PRO A 477 -1.58 -17.78 -23.40
N ALA A 478 -2.83 -17.96 -23.81
CA ALA A 478 -3.97 -18.04 -22.89
C ALA A 478 -3.85 -19.25 -21.93
N GLY A 479 -4.25 -19.08 -20.67
CA GLY A 479 -4.34 -20.18 -19.69
C GLY A 479 -3.19 -20.32 -18.67
N THR A 480 -2.26 -19.36 -18.56
CA THR A 480 -1.18 -19.43 -17.56
C THR A 480 -1.62 -18.82 -16.20
N PRO A 481 -1.51 -19.54 -15.07
CA PRO A 481 -1.98 -19.05 -13.76
C PRO A 481 -1.15 -17.88 -13.21
N ALA A 482 -1.79 -17.03 -12.40
CA ALA A 482 -1.16 -15.91 -11.70
C ALA A 482 -0.02 -16.41 -10.78
N ARG A 483 1.06 -15.62 -10.70
CA ARG A 483 2.29 -15.94 -9.95
C ARG A 483 2.33 -15.18 -8.63
N GLY A 484 2.77 -15.84 -7.55
CA GLY A 484 2.97 -15.18 -6.24
C GLY A 484 4.02 -14.06 -6.32
N PHE A 485 3.80 -12.93 -5.65
CA PHE A 485 4.63 -11.72 -5.78
C PHE A 485 6.09 -11.90 -5.30
N ALA A 486 6.31 -12.69 -4.26
CA ALA A 486 7.64 -12.98 -3.72
C ALA A 486 8.33 -14.16 -4.42
N THR A 487 7.57 -15.17 -4.83
CA THR A 487 8.12 -16.45 -5.32
C THR A 487 8.18 -16.57 -6.83
N GLY A 488 7.35 -15.84 -7.57
CA GLY A 488 7.26 -15.94 -9.04
C GLY A 488 6.78 -17.31 -9.54
N LEU A 489 6.28 -18.18 -8.65
CA LEU A 489 5.84 -19.54 -8.98
C LEU A 489 4.43 -19.55 -9.59
N PRO A 490 4.15 -20.37 -10.62
CA PRO A 490 2.80 -20.53 -11.19
C PRO A 490 1.84 -21.16 -10.17
N GLY A 491 0.62 -20.64 -10.06
CA GLY A 491 -0.44 -21.25 -9.25
C GLY A 491 -0.48 -20.76 -7.81
N GLY A 492 -0.44 -19.44 -7.60
CA GLY A 492 -0.70 -18.78 -6.30
C GLY A 492 -2.06 -19.11 -5.63
N GLY A 493 -2.79 -20.11 -6.12
CA GLY A 493 -3.99 -20.67 -5.52
C GLY A 493 -3.74 -22.10 -5.05
N ARG A 494 -3.56 -22.27 -3.73
CA ARG A 494 -4.30 -23.31 -3.01
C ARG A 494 -5.29 -22.63 -2.07
N LEU A 495 -6.39 -22.15 -2.64
CA LEU A 495 -7.68 -22.29 -1.96
C LEU A 495 -8.09 -23.76 -2.14
N ALA A 496 -7.48 -24.64 -1.36
CA ALA A 496 -7.98 -25.99 -1.17
C ALA A 496 -8.09 -26.19 0.34
N GLU A 497 -9.34 -26.29 0.79
CA GLU A 497 -9.77 -26.70 2.13
C GLU A 497 -9.61 -25.69 3.28
N LEU A 498 -10.48 -24.67 3.30
CA LEU A 498 -10.95 -24.07 4.55
C LEU A 498 -12.47 -24.21 4.64
N ALA A 499 -12.86 -25.33 5.25
CA ALA A 499 -14.11 -25.61 5.96
C ALA A 499 -15.42 -25.04 5.40
N VAL A 500 -16.08 -25.82 4.53
CA VAL A 500 -17.55 -25.81 4.48
C VAL A 500 -18.02 -26.59 5.71
N THR A 501 -18.25 -25.91 6.82
CA THR A 501 -19.16 -26.42 7.85
C THR A 501 -20.56 -26.34 7.29
N GLU A 502 -21.11 -27.48 6.85
CA GLU A 502 -22.52 -27.60 6.51
C GLU A 502 -23.36 -27.26 7.75
N VAL A 503 -24.08 -26.14 7.68
CA VAL A 503 -25.17 -25.85 8.60
C VAL A 503 -26.38 -26.63 8.11
N GLY A 504 -26.78 -27.63 8.89
CA GLY A 504 -27.92 -28.46 8.60
C GLY A 504 -29.22 -27.67 8.49
N ALA A 505 -30.04 -28.05 7.51
CA ALA A 505 -31.46 -27.78 7.49
C ALA A 505 -32.19 -29.10 7.20
N SER A 506 -32.86 -29.57 8.24
CA SER A 506 -33.92 -30.58 8.24
C SER A 506 -35.01 -30.29 7.21
N GLY A 507 -35.49 -31.33 6.49
CA GLY A 507 -36.72 -31.21 5.71
C GLY A 507 -37.02 -32.36 4.75
N ASN A 508 -37.54 -33.46 5.32
CA ASN A 508 -38.51 -34.42 4.77
C ASN A 508 -38.45 -34.87 3.29
N GLY A 509 -38.36 -36.20 3.11
CA GLY A 509 -39.02 -36.86 1.98
C GLY A 509 -38.50 -38.25 1.62
N VAL A 510 -39.07 -39.29 2.26
CA VAL A 510 -39.49 -40.62 1.71
C VAL A 510 -38.68 -41.19 0.52
N GLY A 511 -38.12 -42.40 0.50
CA GLY A 511 -38.25 -43.60 1.33
C GLY A 511 -37.64 -44.81 0.57
N SER A 512 -37.62 -45.97 1.26
CA SER A 512 -37.22 -47.32 0.78
C SER A 512 -35.73 -47.49 0.43
N GLY A 513 -35.02 -48.54 0.83
CA GLY A 513 -35.31 -49.75 1.59
C GLY A 513 -34.11 -50.70 1.52
N ALA A 514 -34.06 -51.67 2.45
CA ALA A 514 -33.15 -52.83 2.53
C ALA A 514 -31.67 -52.53 2.90
N ALA A 515 -31.25 -52.85 4.15
CA ALA A 515 -30.70 -54.15 4.59
C ALA A 515 -29.29 -54.40 4.01
N SER A 516 -28.23 -54.68 4.76
CA SER A 516 -28.10 -55.51 5.95
C SER A 516 -26.79 -55.18 6.67
N GLY A 517 -26.82 -55.11 8.01
CA GLY A 517 -25.61 -55.10 8.82
C GLY A 517 -25.00 -56.50 8.98
N CYS A 518 -23.73 -56.52 9.35
CA CYS A 518 -23.18 -57.53 10.25
C CYS A 518 -21.99 -56.94 11.02
N CYS A 519 -22.18 -56.84 12.34
CA CYS A 519 -21.13 -56.76 13.36
C CYS A 519 -20.32 -58.07 13.34
N SER A 520 -19.09 -58.17 13.85
CA SER A 520 -18.67 -58.19 15.27
C SER A 520 -17.16 -58.48 15.23
N GLY A 521 -16.30 -58.11 16.19
CA GLY A 521 -16.48 -57.51 17.50
C GLY A 521 -15.12 -57.27 18.13
#